data_AF-A0A0F9QS45-F1
#
_entry.id   AF-A0A0F9QS45-F1
#
_cell.length_a   1.000
_cell.length_b   1.000
_cell.length_c   1.000
_cell.angle_alpha   90.00
_cell.angle_beta   90.00
_cell.angle_gamma   90.00
#
_symmetry.space_group_name_H-M   'P 1'
#
loop_
_entity.id
_entity.type
_entity.pdbx_description
1 polymer ?
#
loop_
_entity_poly.entity_id
_entity_poly.type
_entity_poly.pdbx_seq_one_letter_code
_entity_poly.pdbx_strand_id
1 'polypeptide(L)'
;MEEAQKEFNLRVTEDGMAVLLDCDITTDELDSLVVTIGNELKALDIKKPPDQKKLKEQLNRAAEENPHLVDFVLIKGKPPVPPQHGQVFWAGDFFTTGFVVDSKTGRADYRQKAAHESVTKGMLLARQIPVQNGKDGENVFGKPIPAEKPIEYYPKVGKNVRFNLQENTYSAETNGRVRLSNDVLSVDEVYVIEENVDITTGNISHTGAVVVNKDVLNGAKIEAVGNIEVHGIIENAEIRTGGDLTVHGGIRQSEDH
;
A
#
# COMPACT_ATOMS: atom_id res chain seq x y z
N MET A 1 47.29 28.50 -26.40
CA MET A 1 46.79 29.22 -25.21
C MET A 1 46.72 28.18 -24.13
N GLU A 2 47.69 28.25 -23.23
CA GLU A 2 47.96 27.30 -22.15
C GLU A 2 46.82 27.34 -21.15
N GLU A 3 46.03 26.27 -21.07
CA GLU A 3 45.09 26.08 -19.97
C GLU A 3 45.93 25.81 -18.72
N ALA A 4 45.94 26.77 -17.79
CA ALA A 4 46.52 26.59 -16.48
C ALA A 4 45.97 25.28 -15.88
N GLN A 5 46.85 24.33 -15.57
CA GLN A 5 46.50 23.10 -14.85
C GLN A 5 45.83 23.51 -13.54
N LYS A 6 44.50 23.44 -13.48
CA LYS A 6 43.79 23.61 -12.22
C LYS A 6 44.15 22.40 -11.37
N GLU A 7 44.81 22.63 -10.22
CA GLU A 7 45.14 21.62 -9.20
C GLU A 7 43.91 20.92 -8.59
N PHE A 8 42.71 21.39 -8.94
CA PHE A 8 41.45 20.80 -8.56
C PHE A 8 40.39 21.02 -9.65
N ASN A 9 39.42 20.12 -9.72
CA ASN A 9 38.25 20.23 -10.58
C ASN A 9 36.99 20.24 -9.72
N LEU A 10 36.15 21.27 -9.87
CA LEU A 10 34.84 21.33 -9.24
C LEU A 10 33.77 21.11 -10.30
N ARG A 11 32.95 20.08 -10.10
CA ARG A 11 31.83 19.75 -10.99
C ARG A 11 30.54 19.68 -10.19
N VAL A 12 29.48 20.27 -10.71
CA VAL A 12 28.14 20.11 -10.15
C VAL A 12 27.49 18.93 -10.85
N THR A 13 26.80 18.06 -10.11
CA THR A 13 26.03 16.97 -10.69
C THR A 13 24.93 17.50 -11.60
N GLU A 14 24.51 16.73 -12.62
CA GLU A 14 23.49 17.16 -13.59
C GLU A 14 22.15 17.52 -12.93
N ASP A 15 21.82 16.86 -11.81
CA ASP A 15 20.63 17.13 -11.00
C ASP A 15 20.78 18.34 -10.05
N GLY A 16 21.97 18.95 -9.99
CA GLY A 16 22.28 20.08 -9.09
C GLY A 16 22.27 19.71 -7.60
N MET A 17 22.31 18.42 -7.26
CA MET A 17 22.21 17.93 -5.88
C MET A 17 23.54 17.90 -5.14
N ALA A 18 24.66 17.85 -5.85
CA ALA A 18 25.97 17.80 -5.23
C ALA A 18 27.00 18.62 -5.99
N VAL A 19 27.96 19.16 -5.25
CA VAL A 19 29.21 19.68 -5.81
C VAL A 19 30.29 18.65 -5.50
N LEU A 20 30.89 18.11 -6.55
CA LEU A 20 31.96 17.15 -6.51
C LEU A 20 33.29 17.86 -6.72
N LEU A 21 34.30 17.41 -5.98
CA LEU A 21 35.67 17.88 -6.05
C LEU A 21 36.57 16.71 -6.45
N ASP A 22 37.33 16.91 -7.52
CA ASP A 22 38.47 16.07 -7.86
C ASP A 22 39.74 16.86 -7.54
N CYS A 23 40.60 16.36 -6.65
CA CYS A 23 41.79 17.08 -6.22
C CYS A 23 42.81 16.14 -5.59
N ASP A 24 44.09 16.40 -5.87
CA ASP A 24 45.21 15.83 -5.13
C ASP A 24 45.53 16.73 -3.92
N ILE A 25 45.24 16.24 -2.71
CA ILE A 25 45.51 17.01 -1.50
C ILE A 25 46.94 16.76 -1.03
N THR A 26 47.76 17.81 -1.08
CA THR A 26 49.07 17.89 -0.42
C THR A 26 48.93 18.72 0.87
N THR A 27 49.54 18.26 1.96
CA THR A 27 49.45 18.93 3.29
C THR A 27 50.01 20.35 3.31
N ASP A 28 50.91 20.70 2.38
CA ASP A 28 51.58 22.00 2.34
C ASP A 28 50.71 23.11 1.72
N GLU A 29 49.66 22.76 0.95
CA GLU A 29 48.87 23.72 0.17
C GLU A 29 47.39 23.78 0.57
N LEU A 30 47.00 23.04 1.61
CA LEU A 30 45.61 22.86 2.03
C LEU A 30 44.90 24.18 2.38
N ASP A 31 45.61 25.13 2.99
CA ASP A 31 45.07 26.46 3.31
C ASP A 31 44.82 27.31 2.05
N SER A 32 45.70 27.23 1.05
CA SER A 32 45.54 27.90 -0.25
C SER A 32 44.40 27.27 -1.06
N LEU A 33 44.27 25.94 -0.99
CA LEU A 33 43.23 25.17 -1.66
C LEU A 33 41.83 25.53 -1.12
N VAL A 34 41.67 25.60 0.20
CA VAL A 34 40.41 26.00 0.87
C VAL A 34 39.95 27.39 0.44
N VAL A 35 40.89 28.35 0.31
CA VAL A 35 40.57 29.71 -0.15
C VAL A 35 40.15 29.72 -1.61
N THR A 36 40.87 29.00 -2.47
CA THR A 36 40.58 28.96 -3.91
C THR A 36 39.25 28.25 -4.20
N ILE A 37 39.00 27.11 -3.56
CA ILE A 37 37.70 26.40 -3.61
C ILE A 37 36.59 27.31 -3.09
N GLY A 38 36.79 28.01 -1.98
CA GLY A 38 35.80 28.95 -1.45
C GLY A 38 35.43 30.08 -2.41
N ASN A 39 36.39 30.57 -3.21
CA ASN A 39 36.14 31.59 -4.23
C ASN A 39 35.42 31.03 -5.45
N GLU A 40 35.82 29.84 -5.92
CA GLU A 40 35.15 29.17 -7.05
C GLU A 40 33.70 28.81 -6.69
N LEU A 41 33.44 28.34 -5.46
CA LEU A 41 32.08 28.07 -4.97
C LEU A 41 31.20 29.33 -4.94
N LYS A 42 31.77 30.50 -4.65
CA LYS A 42 31.05 31.79 -4.73
C LYS A 42 30.81 32.20 -6.18
N ALA A 43 31.77 31.96 -7.08
CA ALA A 43 31.60 32.20 -8.51
C ALA A 43 30.51 31.31 -9.13
N LEU A 44 30.30 30.11 -8.56
CA LEU A 44 29.23 29.16 -8.92
C LEU A 44 27.85 29.51 -8.34
N ASP A 45 27.68 30.64 -7.65
CA ASP A 45 26.40 31.12 -7.06
C ASP A 45 25.76 30.13 -6.07
N ILE A 46 26.58 29.42 -5.31
CA ILE A 46 26.11 28.48 -4.29
C ILE A 46 25.65 29.26 -3.07
N LYS A 47 24.34 29.16 -2.75
CA LYS A 47 23.68 29.98 -1.72
C LYS A 47 24.17 29.73 -0.29
N LYS A 48 24.67 28.52 0.01
CA LYS A 48 25.19 28.13 1.33
C LYS A 48 26.54 27.41 1.18
N PRO A 49 27.62 28.13 0.84
CA PRO A 49 28.94 27.53 0.79
C PRO A 49 29.37 27.16 2.23
N PRO A 50 30.06 26.03 2.43
CA PRO A 50 30.58 25.64 3.74
C PRO A 50 31.58 26.69 4.25
N ASP A 51 31.55 26.97 5.55
CA ASP A 51 32.53 27.84 6.21
C ASP A 51 33.95 27.32 5.97
N GLN A 52 34.93 28.22 5.85
CA GLN A 52 36.35 27.86 5.62
C GLN A 52 36.87 26.84 6.64
N LYS A 53 36.44 26.93 7.90
CA LYS A 53 36.80 25.94 8.95
C LYS A 53 36.22 24.55 8.66
N LYS A 54 34.94 24.46 8.27
CA LYS A 54 34.29 23.19 7.95
C LYS A 54 34.86 22.57 6.68
N LEU A 55 35.16 23.41 5.68
CA LEU A 55 35.79 22.99 4.45
C LEU A 55 37.19 22.41 4.72
N LYS A 56 37.99 23.08 5.55
CA LYS A 56 39.30 22.59 6.00
C LYS A 56 39.21 21.26 6.75
N GLU A 57 38.26 21.14 7.69
CA GLU A 57 38.03 19.88 8.41
C GLU A 57 37.60 18.73 7.49
N GLN A 58 36.70 18.97 6.54
CA GLN A 58 36.24 17.96 5.59
C GLN A 58 37.37 17.51 4.66
N LEU A 59 38.17 18.44 4.13
CA LEU A 59 39.29 18.13 3.25
C LEU A 59 40.43 17.43 4.00
N ASN A 60 40.75 17.84 5.23
CA ASN A 60 41.73 17.14 6.07
C ASN A 60 41.32 15.69 6.34
N ARG A 61 40.06 15.46 6.73
CA ARG A 61 39.57 14.10 6.98
C ARG A 61 39.58 13.25 5.71
N ALA A 62 39.23 13.85 4.58
CA ALA A 62 39.25 13.15 3.29
C ALA A 62 40.68 12.82 2.86
N ALA A 63 41.64 13.73 3.05
CA ALA A 63 43.05 13.53 2.74
C ALA A 63 43.73 12.47 3.62
N GLU A 64 43.32 12.34 4.89
CA GLU A 64 43.78 11.26 5.78
C GLU A 64 43.35 9.87 5.28
N GLU A 65 42.14 9.75 4.71
CA GLU A 65 41.64 8.49 4.15
C GLU A 65 42.20 8.22 2.75
N ASN A 66 42.19 9.22 1.88
CA ASN A 66 42.73 9.14 0.53
C ASN A 66 43.19 10.54 0.04
N PRO A 67 44.50 10.74 -0.17
CA PRO A 67 45.04 12.01 -0.69
C PRO A 67 44.53 12.35 -2.10
N HIS A 68 44.16 11.34 -2.89
CA HIS A 68 43.61 11.54 -4.24
C HIS A 68 42.07 11.48 -4.19
N LEU A 69 41.45 12.66 -4.12
CA LEU A 69 40.00 12.78 -4.12
C LEU A 69 39.48 12.73 -5.56
N VAL A 70 38.57 11.78 -5.81
CA VAL A 70 37.81 11.68 -7.05
C VAL A 70 36.34 11.59 -6.67
N ASP A 71 35.50 12.42 -7.28
CA ASP A 71 34.08 12.52 -6.98
C ASP A 71 33.75 12.79 -5.50
N PHE A 72 34.64 13.52 -4.84
CA PHE A 72 34.45 13.83 -3.43
C PHE A 72 33.30 14.83 -3.26
N VAL A 73 32.26 14.43 -2.55
CA VAL A 73 31.08 15.29 -2.35
C VAL A 73 31.37 16.38 -1.33
N LEU A 74 31.62 17.58 -1.84
CA LEU A 74 31.96 18.76 -1.05
C LEU A 74 30.71 19.41 -0.43
N ILE A 75 29.65 19.54 -1.24
CA ILE A 75 28.37 20.14 -0.83
C ILE A 75 27.25 19.21 -1.26
N LYS A 76 26.28 19.01 -0.37
CA LYS A 76 25.03 18.28 -0.65
C LYS A 76 23.85 19.22 -0.52
N GLY A 77 22.99 19.21 -1.54
CA GLY A 77 21.64 19.72 -1.44
C GLY A 77 20.81 18.90 -0.45
N LYS A 78 19.62 19.42 -0.13
CA LYS A 78 18.63 18.72 0.68
C LYS A 78 17.64 18.06 -0.28
N PRO A 79 17.63 16.72 -0.41
CA PRO A 79 16.65 16.07 -1.28
C PRO A 79 15.23 16.28 -0.71
N PRO A 80 14.19 16.29 -1.57
CA PRO A 80 12.82 16.33 -1.10
C PRO A 80 12.50 15.09 -0.26
N VAL A 81 11.68 15.26 0.76
CA VAL A 81 11.12 14.15 1.53
C VAL A 81 9.83 13.71 0.82
N PRO A 82 9.69 12.42 0.44
CA PRO A 82 8.51 11.95 -0.27
C PRO A 82 7.24 12.08 0.59
N PRO A 83 6.07 12.26 -0.04
CA PRO A 83 4.80 12.28 0.66
C PRO A 83 4.41 10.90 1.19
N GLN A 84 3.45 10.87 2.10
CA GLN A 84 2.70 9.65 2.41
C GLN A 84 1.41 9.65 1.58
N HIS A 85 1.24 8.67 0.70
CA HIS A 85 -0.01 8.48 -0.02
C HIS A 85 -1.12 8.00 0.93
N GLY A 86 -2.37 8.31 0.56
CA GLY A 86 -3.55 7.85 1.26
C GLY A 86 -3.67 6.34 1.11
N GLN A 87 -3.93 5.65 2.22
CA GLN A 87 -4.01 4.19 2.24
C GLN A 87 -5.24 3.74 3.01
N VAL A 88 -5.65 2.50 2.75
CA VAL A 88 -6.76 1.86 3.44
C VAL A 88 -6.26 0.55 4.03
N PHE A 89 -6.31 0.45 5.35
CA PHE A 89 -6.04 -0.79 6.06
C PHE A 89 -7.35 -1.52 6.33
N TRP A 90 -7.54 -2.65 5.67
CA TRP A 90 -8.68 -3.53 5.89
C TRP A 90 -8.56 -4.21 7.26
N ALA A 91 -9.67 -4.26 8.00
CA ALA A 91 -9.71 -4.88 9.32
C ALA A 91 -9.78 -6.42 9.27
N GLY A 92 -9.94 -6.98 8.08
CA GLY A 92 -9.99 -8.42 7.83
C GLY A 92 -9.64 -8.75 6.39
N ASP A 93 -9.52 -10.05 6.14
CA ASP A 93 -9.16 -10.63 4.84
C ASP A 93 -10.38 -10.72 3.92
N PHE A 94 -11.06 -9.59 3.70
CA PHE A 94 -12.32 -9.54 2.94
C PHE A 94 -12.14 -9.83 1.45
N PHE A 95 -10.94 -9.61 0.90
CA PHE A 95 -10.71 -9.67 -0.55
C PHE A 95 -9.61 -10.65 -0.94
N THR A 96 -9.19 -11.51 0.00
CA THR A 96 -8.14 -12.50 -0.25
C THR A 96 -8.59 -13.53 -1.28
N THR A 97 -7.86 -13.64 -2.38
CA THR A 97 -8.18 -14.60 -3.44
C THR A 97 -7.64 -16.00 -3.09
N GLY A 98 -8.26 -17.03 -3.67
CA GLY A 98 -7.86 -18.43 -3.47
C GLY A 98 -8.65 -19.15 -2.38
N PHE A 99 -8.08 -20.28 -1.93
CA PHE A 99 -8.72 -21.22 -1.00
C PHE A 99 -7.87 -21.39 0.26
N VAL A 100 -8.50 -21.80 1.36
CA VAL A 100 -7.80 -22.08 2.61
C VAL A 100 -6.80 -23.22 2.40
N VAL A 101 -5.56 -23.05 2.89
CA VAL A 101 -4.53 -24.10 2.84
C VAL A 101 -4.34 -24.68 4.24
N ASP A 102 -4.42 -26.00 4.36
CA ASP A 102 -4.17 -26.68 5.62
C ASP A 102 -2.70 -26.52 6.02
N SER A 103 -2.48 -25.82 7.13
CA SER A 103 -1.16 -25.57 7.72
C SER A 103 -0.32 -26.82 8.02
N LYS A 104 -0.95 -27.99 8.21
CA LYS A 104 -0.25 -29.26 8.54
C LYS A 104 0.09 -30.09 7.32
N THR A 105 -0.79 -30.10 6.32
CA THR A 105 -0.65 -30.96 5.13
C THR A 105 -0.24 -30.21 3.88
N GLY A 106 -0.32 -28.87 3.89
CA GLY A 106 -0.06 -28.01 2.74
C GLY A 106 -1.09 -28.15 1.61
N ARG A 107 -2.17 -28.92 1.84
CA ARG A 107 -3.22 -29.14 0.84
C ARG A 107 -4.24 -28.01 0.90
N ALA A 108 -4.61 -27.49 -0.27
CA ALA A 108 -5.70 -26.53 -0.39
C ALA A 108 -7.05 -27.24 -0.17
N ASP A 109 -7.87 -26.68 0.71
CA ASP A 109 -9.28 -27.04 0.84
C ASP A 109 -10.09 -26.20 -0.14
N TYR A 110 -10.29 -26.75 -1.34
CA TYR A 110 -11.07 -26.11 -2.41
C TYR A 110 -12.55 -25.86 -2.05
N ARG A 111 -13.02 -26.35 -0.89
CA ARG A 111 -14.38 -26.07 -0.40
C ARG A 111 -14.48 -24.77 0.39
N GLN A 112 -13.36 -24.21 0.85
CA GLN A 112 -13.32 -22.98 1.65
C GLN A 112 -12.53 -21.88 0.96
N LYS A 113 -13.20 -20.77 0.62
CA LYS A 113 -12.52 -19.57 0.10
C LYS A 113 -11.66 -18.93 1.19
N ALA A 114 -10.53 -18.36 0.80
CA ALA A 114 -9.63 -17.66 1.73
C ALA A 114 -10.24 -16.33 2.24
N ALA A 115 -11.13 -15.72 1.45
CA ALA A 115 -11.80 -14.49 1.82
C ALA A 115 -12.82 -14.71 2.95
N HIS A 116 -12.72 -13.91 4.00
CA HIS A 116 -13.68 -13.89 5.11
C HIS A 116 -14.59 -12.68 4.97
N GLU A 117 -15.50 -12.73 4.00
CA GLU A 117 -16.30 -11.57 3.59
C GLU A 117 -17.47 -11.25 4.53
N SER A 118 -17.86 -12.18 5.41
CA SER A 118 -19.02 -12.02 6.29
C SER A 118 -18.72 -11.12 7.49
N VAL A 119 -19.59 -10.14 7.73
CA VAL A 119 -19.45 -9.14 8.81
C VAL A 119 -20.74 -8.99 9.61
N THR A 120 -20.62 -8.43 10.80
CA THR A 120 -21.74 -8.10 11.69
C THR A 120 -21.93 -6.59 11.81
N LYS A 121 -23.13 -6.14 12.14
CA LYS A 121 -23.45 -4.73 12.37
C LYS A 121 -22.51 -4.13 13.42
N GLY A 122 -21.90 -3.00 13.06
CA GLY A 122 -20.95 -2.27 13.90
C GLY A 122 -19.51 -2.75 13.76
N MET A 123 -19.26 -3.86 13.05
CA MET A 123 -17.90 -4.34 12.82
C MET A 123 -17.09 -3.34 12.00
N LEU A 124 -15.82 -3.15 12.39
CA LEU A 124 -14.86 -2.35 11.64
C LEU A 124 -14.52 -3.06 10.33
N LEU A 125 -14.61 -2.34 9.22
CA LEU A 125 -14.26 -2.83 7.88
C LEU A 125 -12.88 -2.34 7.45
N ALA A 126 -12.59 -1.07 7.67
CA ALA A 126 -11.30 -0.49 7.29
C ALA A 126 -10.96 0.77 8.07
N ARG A 127 -9.68 1.12 8.07
CA ARG A 127 -9.14 2.41 8.53
C ARG A 127 -8.48 3.12 7.37
N GLN A 128 -8.82 4.39 7.22
CA GLN A 128 -8.21 5.30 6.27
C GLN A 128 -7.00 5.98 6.91
N ILE A 129 -5.85 5.89 6.24
CA ILE A 129 -4.65 6.64 6.59
C ILE A 129 -4.62 7.88 5.70
N PRO A 130 -4.72 9.08 6.27
CA PRO A 130 -4.73 10.30 5.50
C PRO A 130 -3.39 10.55 4.82
N VAL A 131 -3.43 11.28 3.71
CA VAL A 131 -2.24 11.75 3.01
C VAL A 131 -1.40 12.66 3.91
N GLN A 132 -0.08 12.58 3.77
CA GLN A 132 0.84 13.55 4.34
C GLN A 132 1.67 14.17 3.22
N ASN A 133 1.74 15.49 3.20
CA ASN A 133 2.58 16.20 2.24
C ASN A 133 4.05 15.87 2.49
N GLY A 134 4.78 15.69 1.38
CA GLY A 134 6.23 15.67 1.41
C GLY A 134 6.80 17.04 1.82
N LYS A 135 8.11 17.11 1.96
CA LYS A 135 8.82 18.37 2.19
C LYS A 135 9.70 18.68 1.01
N ASP A 136 9.55 19.88 0.46
CA ASP A 136 10.41 20.34 -0.62
C ASP A 136 11.87 20.29 -0.21
N GLY A 137 12.69 19.84 -1.15
CA GLY A 137 14.13 19.90 -1.07
C GLY A 137 14.67 21.26 -1.48
N GLU A 138 15.99 21.41 -1.40
CA GLU A 138 16.73 22.58 -1.86
C GLU A 138 18.03 22.09 -2.51
N ASN A 139 18.25 22.40 -3.78
CA ASN A 139 19.48 22.03 -4.47
C ASN A 139 20.68 22.90 -3.99
N VAL A 140 21.90 22.65 -4.47
CA VAL A 140 23.10 23.38 -4.00
C VAL A 140 23.05 24.88 -4.32
N PHE A 141 22.30 25.28 -5.35
CA PHE A 141 22.07 26.67 -5.74
C PHE A 141 20.94 27.35 -4.95
N GLY A 142 20.29 26.63 -4.02
CA GLY A 142 19.18 27.17 -3.25
C GLY A 142 17.85 27.21 -3.98
N LYS A 143 17.73 26.53 -5.14
CA LYS A 143 16.47 26.38 -5.86
C LYS A 143 15.65 25.27 -5.18
N PRO A 144 14.35 25.50 -4.94
CA PRO A 144 13.50 24.49 -4.35
C PRO A 144 13.34 23.31 -5.29
N ILE A 145 13.41 22.10 -4.74
CA ILE A 145 13.06 20.87 -5.44
C ILE A 145 11.70 20.44 -4.90
N PRO A 146 10.62 20.55 -5.68
CA PRO A 146 9.29 20.24 -5.19
C PRO A 146 9.20 18.76 -4.81
N ALA A 147 8.62 18.48 -3.65
CA ALA A 147 8.25 17.12 -3.30
C ALA A 147 7.11 16.64 -4.20
N GLU A 148 7.03 15.31 -4.39
CA GLU A 148 5.89 14.70 -5.05
C GLU A 148 4.58 15.01 -4.30
N LYS A 149 3.49 15.09 -5.05
CA LYS A 149 2.16 15.27 -4.46
C LYS A 149 1.68 13.93 -3.91
N PRO A 150 1.09 13.89 -2.70
CA PRO A 150 0.45 12.67 -2.24
C PRO A 150 -0.71 12.30 -3.18
N ILE A 151 -1.01 11.00 -3.22
CA ILE A 151 -2.13 10.45 -3.98
C ILE A 151 -3.20 10.05 -2.97
N GLU A 152 -4.44 10.45 -3.20
CA GLU A 152 -5.58 10.06 -2.37
C GLU A 152 -6.24 8.82 -2.96
N TYR A 153 -6.32 7.75 -2.17
CA TYR A 153 -7.10 6.56 -2.49
C TYR A 153 -7.94 6.16 -1.29
N TYR A 154 -9.25 6.41 -1.37
CA TYR A 154 -10.23 6.00 -0.36
C TYR A 154 -11.50 5.49 -1.05
N PRO A 155 -12.04 4.33 -0.67
CA PRO A 155 -13.27 3.83 -1.24
C PRO A 155 -14.44 4.75 -0.87
N LYS A 156 -15.35 4.93 -1.83
CA LYS A 156 -16.62 5.59 -1.61
C LYS A 156 -17.49 4.74 -0.70
N VAL A 157 -18.25 5.40 0.15
CA VAL A 157 -19.22 4.75 1.02
C VAL A 157 -20.41 4.30 0.16
N GLY A 158 -20.64 2.98 0.14
CA GLY A 158 -21.79 2.34 -0.49
C GLY A 158 -22.89 2.01 0.50
N LYS A 159 -23.80 1.12 0.09
CA LYS A 159 -24.92 0.66 0.92
C LYS A 159 -24.42 -0.03 2.19
N ASN A 160 -25.10 0.25 3.31
CA ASN A 160 -24.90 -0.38 4.61
C ASN A 160 -23.47 -0.26 5.17
N VAL A 161 -22.77 0.80 4.79
CA VAL A 161 -21.45 1.16 5.31
C VAL A 161 -21.54 2.58 5.84
N ARG A 162 -20.93 2.82 6.99
CA ARG A 162 -20.81 4.14 7.60
C ARG A 162 -19.36 4.53 7.73
N PHE A 163 -19.03 5.73 7.29
CA PHE A 163 -17.72 6.34 7.51
C PHE A 163 -17.75 7.29 8.70
N ASN A 164 -16.81 7.11 9.63
CA ASN A 164 -16.58 8.01 10.75
C ASN A 164 -15.41 8.95 10.42
N LEU A 165 -15.71 10.23 10.23
CA LEU A 165 -14.74 11.29 9.92
C LEU A 165 -13.73 11.54 11.05
N GLN A 166 -14.11 11.35 12.32
CA GLN A 166 -13.21 11.62 13.45
C GLN A 166 -12.15 10.52 13.61
N GLU A 167 -12.54 9.28 13.35
CA GLU A 167 -11.66 8.12 13.49
C GLU A 167 -11.04 7.67 12.16
N ASN A 168 -11.51 8.22 11.03
CA ASN A 168 -11.20 7.77 9.68
C ASN A 168 -11.46 6.26 9.49
N THR A 169 -12.64 5.80 9.91
CA THR A 169 -13.00 4.37 9.90
C THR A 169 -14.26 4.08 9.12
N TYR A 170 -14.29 2.93 8.47
CA TYR A 170 -15.47 2.36 7.82
C TYR A 170 -16.02 1.25 8.70
N SER A 171 -17.33 1.26 8.96
CA SER A 171 -18.01 0.25 9.76
C SER A 171 -19.26 -0.28 9.04
N ALA A 172 -19.58 -1.54 9.27
CA ALA A 172 -20.81 -2.13 8.77
C ALA A 172 -22.03 -1.56 9.52
N GLU A 173 -23.09 -1.20 8.79
CA GLU A 173 -24.36 -0.79 9.39
C GLU A 173 -25.33 -1.95 9.62
N THR A 174 -25.01 -3.11 9.03
CA THR A 174 -25.85 -4.31 9.00
C THR A 174 -25.00 -5.58 9.00
N ASN A 175 -25.63 -6.73 9.15
CA ASN A 175 -24.98 -8.02 8.95
C ASN A 175 -25.00 -8.38 7.47
N GLY A 176 -23.92 -8.93 6.93
CA GLY A 176 -23.88 -9.34 5.53
C GLY A 176 -22.48 -9.56 5.00
N ARG A 177 -22.34 -9.51 3.67
CA ARG A 177 -21.08 -9.70 2.96
C ARG A 177 -20.47 -8.38 2.54
N VAL A 178 -19.19 -8.17 2.85
CA VAL A 178 -18.41 -7.03 2.36
C VAL A 178 -18.18 -7.17 0.86
N ARG A 179 -18.46 -6.10 0.11
CA ARG A 179 -18.19 -6.00 -1.32
C ARG A 179 -17.44 -4.70 -1.61
N LEU A 180 -16.42 -4.79 -2.46
CA LEU A 180 -15.76 -3.63 -3.04
C LEU A 180 -15.90 -3.72 -4.56
N SER A 181 -16.63 -2.77 -5.16
CA SER A 181 -16.85 -2.73 -6.61
C SER A 181 -16.80 -1.31 -7.11
N ASN A 182 -16.00 -1.04 -8.15
CA ASN A 182 -15.78 0.31 -8.70
C ASN A 182 -15.42 1.34 -7.62
N ASP A 183 -14.53 0.94 -6.69
CA ASP A 183 -14.13 1.70 -5.50
C ASP A 183 -15.28 2.08 -4.54
N VAL A 184 -16.43 1.40 -4.62
CA VAL A 184 -17.54 1.55 -3.67
C VAL A 184 -17.52 0.38 -2.70
N LEU A 185 -17.34 0.67 -1.42
CA LEU A 185 -17.40 -0.29 -0.32
C LEU A 185 -18.83 -0.41 0.19
N SER A 186 -19.42 -1.60 0.09
CA SER A 186 -20.77 -1.89 0.56
C SER A 186 -20.84 -3.16 1.39
N VAL A 187 -21.93 -3.33 2.14
CA VAL A 187 -22.28 -4.60 2.79
C VAL A 187 -23.62 -5.08 2.24
N ASP A 188 -23.64 -6.26 1.64
CA ASP A 188 -24.86 -6.87 1.11
C ASP A 188 -25.52 -7.73 2.19
N GLU A 189 -26.75 -7.38 2.56
CA GLU A 189 -27.54 -8.14 3.54
C GLU A 189 -28.01 -9.49 3.00
N VAL A 190 -28.19 -9.58 1.69
CA VAL A 190 -28.68 -10.76 1.00
C VAL A 190 -27.64 -11.21 0.00
N TYR A 191 -27.15 -12.44 0.15
CA TYR A 191 -26.27 -13.05 -0.82
C TYR A 191 -27.09 -13.82 -1.86
N VAL A 192 -27.22 -13.25 -3.06
CA VAL A 192 -27.94 -13.85 -4.18
C VAL A 192 -26.98 -14.67 -5.04
N ILE A 193 -27.36 -15.92 -5.32
CA ILE A 193 -26.63 -16.88 -6.13
C ILE A 193 -27.49 -17.23 -7.35
N GLU A 194 -27.04 -16.80 -8.52
CA GLU A 194 -27.76 -16.93 -9.79
C GLU A 194 -27.67 -18.34 -10.41
N GLU A 195 -26.77 -19.18 -9.90
CA GLU A 195 -26.43 -20.49 -10.45
C GLU A 195 -26.77 -21.63 -9.48
N ASN A 196 -26.54 -22.87 -9.91
CA ASN A 196 -26.68 -24.03 -9.04
C ASN A 196 -25.58 -23.99 -7.97
N VAL A 197 -25.92 -24.35 -6.75
CA VAL A 197 -24.93 -24.51 -5.67
C VAL A 197 -24.55 -25.97 -5.58
N ASP A 198 -23.28 -26.28 -5.81
CA ASP A 198 -22.73 -27.63 -5.72
C ASP A 198 -21.42 -27.66 -4.93
N ILE A 199 -20.78 -28.82 -4.86
CA ILE A 199 -19.46 -28.97 -4.21
C ILE A 199 -18.36 -28.09 -4.82
N THR A 200 -18.49 -27.70 -6.10
CA THR A 200 -17.51 -26.85 -6.80
C THR A 200 -17.70 -25.36 -6.47
N THR A 201 -18.93 -24.97 -6.14
CA THR A 201 -19.27 -23.62 -5.65
C THR A 201 -18.62 -23.35 -4.28
N GLY A 202 -18.36 -24.43 -3.52
CA GLY A 202 -17.80 -24.39 -2.19
C GLY A 202 -18.86 -24.22 -1.10
N ASN A 203 -18.44 -24.33 0.15
CA ASN A 203 -19.33 -24.11 1.29
C ASN A 203 -19.69 -22.63 1.38
N ILE A 204 -20.98 -22.36 1.53
CA ILE A 204 -21.51 -21.00 1.63
C ILE A 204 -21.74 -20.69 3.10
N SER A 205 -21.14 -19.62 3.60
CA SER A 205 -21.35 -19.14 4.97
C SER A 205 -21.62 -17.63 4.96
N HIS A 206 -22.77 -17.21 5.47
CA HIS A 206 -23.22 -15.82 5.41
C HIS A 206 -23.87 -15.36 6.73
N THR A 207 -23.58 -14.13 7.16
CA THR A 207 -24.18 -13.55 8.40
C THR A 207 -25.52 -12.84 8.16
N GLY A 208 -25.91 -12.66 6.90
CA GLY A 208 -27.22 -12.16 6.48
C GLY A 208 -28.10 -13.28 5.90
N ALA A 209 -28.98 -12.94 4.96
CA ALA A 209 -29.80 -13.89 4.24
C ALA A 209 -29.08 -14.43 2.99
N VAL A 210 -29.50 -15.60 2.50
CA VAL A 210 -28.99 -16.23 1.27
C VAL A 210 -30.17 -16.55 0.37
N VAL A 211 -30.06 -16.20 -0.92
CA VAL A 211 -31.05 -16.54 -1.95
C VAL A 211 -30.35 -17.32 -3.04
N VAL A 212 -30.84 -18.52 -3.33
CA VAL A 212 -30.40 -19.37 -4.43
C VAL A 212 -31.48 -19.38 -5.50
N ASN A 213 -31.19 -18.83 -6.69
CA ASN A 213 -32.17 -18.73 -7.78
C ASN A 213 -32.39 -20.04 -8.53
N LYS A 214 -31.51 -21.03 -8.36
CA LYS A 214 -31.62 -22.36 -8.98
C LYS A 214 -31.56 -23.47 -7.93
N ASP A 215 -30.92 -24.59 -8.26
CA ASP A 215 -30.90 -25.81 -7.47
C ASP A 215 -29.71 -25.84 -6.51
N VAL A 216 -29.92 -26.47 -5.34
CA VAL A 216 -28.85 -26.85 -4.41
C VAL A 216 -28.61 -28.35 -4.58
N LEU A 217 -27.48 -28.69 -5.18
CA LEU A 217 -27.12 -30.05 -5.60
C LEU A 217 -26.42 -30.83 -4.48
N ASN A 218 -26.27 -32.14 -4.71
CA ASN A 218 -25.72 -33.09 -3.75
C ASN A 218 -24.35 -32.65 -3.21
N GLY A 219 -24.19 -32.71 -1.89
CA GLY A 219 -22.96 -32.41 -1.18
C GLY A 219 -22.69 -30.92 -0.96
N ALA A 220 -23.59 -30.04 -1.38
CA ALA A 220 -23.51 -28.62 -1.06
C ALA A 220 -23.75 -28.36 0.43
N LYS A 221 -23.11 -27.32 0.96
CA LYS A 221 -23.32 -26.85 2.32
C LYS A 221 -23.57 -25.34 2.35
N ILE A 222 -24.71 -24.94 2.93
CA ILE A 222 -25.10 -23.54 3.07
C ILE A 222 -25.43 -23.24 4.53
N GLU A 223 -24.73 -22.27 5.12
CA GLU A 223 -24.98 -21.77 6.46
C GLU A 223 -25.28 -20.27 6.42
N ALA A 224 -26.41 -19.85 6.98
CA ALA A 224 -26.79 -18.45 7.08
C ALA A 224 -27.32 -18.10 8.47
N VAL A 225 -26.98 -16.93 9.02
CA VAL A 225 -27.61 -16.45 10.25
C VAL A 225 -29.04 -15.94 9.98
N GLY A 226 -29.26 -15.31 8.82
CA GLY A 226 -30.60 -14.90 8.35
C GLY A 226 -31.31 -16.00 7.55
N ASN A 227 -32.37 -15.60 6.86
CA ASN A 227 -33.21 -16.49 6.08
C ASN A 227 -32.45 -17.13 4.90
N ILE A 228 -32.84 -18.34 4.53
CA ILE A 228 -32.38 -19.01 3.30
C ILE A 228 -33.59 -19.23 2.40
N GLU A 229 -33.52 -18.75 1.16
CA GLU A 229 -34.54 -18.97 0.14
C GLU A 229 -33.94 -19.68 -1.06
N VAL A 230 -34.57 -20.78 -1.49
CA VAL A 230 -34.16 -21.58 -2.64
C VAL A 230 -35.32 -21.66 -3.63
N HIS A 231 -35.14 -21.10 -4.82
CA HIS A 231 -36.15 -21.11 -5.89
C HIS A 231 -36.21 -22.45 -6.63
N GLY A 232 -35.11 -23.21 -6.67
CA GLY A 232 -35.07 -24.56 -7.23
C GLY A 232 -35.31 -25.67 -6.21
N ILE A 233 -34.74 -26.83 -6.49
CA ILE A 233 -34.80 -28.04 -5.67
C ILE A 233 -33.57 -28.12 -4.76
N ILE A 234 -33.73 -28.66 -3.56
CA ILE A 234 -32.60 -29.09 -2.72
C ILE A 234 -32.46 -30.61 -2.80
N GLU A 235 -31.29 -31.11 -3.17
CA GLU A 235 -30.95 -32.52 -3.24
C GLU A 235 -29.72 -32.83 -2.38
N ASN A 236 -29.86 -33.73 -1.38
CA ASN A 236 -28.75 -34.26 -0.57
C ASN A 236 -27.72 -33.19 -0.10
N ALA A 237 -28.19 -32.07 0.46
CA ALA A 237 -27.36 -30.94 0.90
C ALA A 237 -27.51 -30.65 2.41
N GLU A 238 -26.49 -30.03 3.01
CA GLU A 238 -26.53 -29.55 4.40
C GLU A 238 -26.88 -28.06 4.45
N ILE A 239 -28.07 -27.73 4.95
CA ILE A 239 -28.54 -26.36 5.09
C ILE A 239 -28.76 -26.02 6.56
N ARG A 240 -28.13 -24.94 7.04
CA ARG A 240 -28.34 -24.41 8.40
C ARG A 240 -28.73 -22.94 8.30
N THR A 241 -29.86 -22.57 8.88
CA THR A 241 -30.30 -21.18 8.98
C THR A 241 -30.64 -20.83 10.42
N GLY A 242 -30.35 -19.59 10.84
CA GLY A 242 -30.86 -19.01 12.07
C GLY A 242 -32.26 -18.37 11.95
N GLY A 243 -32.77 -18.24 10.72
CA GLY A 243 -34.10 -17.72 10.40
C GLY A 243 -34.96 -18.77 9.69
N ASP A 244 -35.74 -18.33 8.71
CA ASP A 244 -36.63 -19.21 7.95
C ASP A 244 -35.93 -19.85 6.74
N LEU A 245 -36.27 -21.10 6.45
CA LEU A 245 -35.91 -21.79 5.21
C LEU A 245 -37.13 -21.89 4.30
N THR A 246 -37.08 -21.23 3.13
CA THR A 246 -38.13 -21.29 2.10
C THR A 246 -37.62 -22.01 0.88
N VAL A 247 -38.36 -23.02 0.40
CA VAL A 247 -37.97 -23.86 -0.75
C VAL A 247 -39.14 -23.95 -1.71
N HIS A 248 -38.97 -23.48 -2.94
CA HIS A 248 -40.04 -23.42 -3.94
C HIS A 248 -40.14 -24.70 -4.79
N GLY A 249 -39.02 -25.36 -5.09
CA GLY A 249 -38.98 -26.59 -5.91
C GLY A 249 -39.14 -27.90 -5.13
N GLY A 250 -39.06 -27.84 -3.80
CA GLY A 250 -39.14 -29.00 -2.90
C GLY A 250 -37.78 -29.56 -2.47
N ILE A 251 -37.81 -30.49 -1.51
CA ILE A 251 -36.63 -31.13 -0.93
C ILE A 251 -36.65 -32.62 -1.30
N ARG A 252 -35.57 -33.11 -1.90
CA ARG A 252 -35.44 -34.50 -2.36
C ARG A 252 -34.23 -35.15 -1.70
N GLN A 253 -34.40 -36.42 -1.34
CA GLN A 253 -33.31 -37.30 -0.92
C GLN A 253 -33.22 -38.41 -1.95
N SER A 254 -32.06 -38.55 -2.62
CA SER A 254 -31.79 -39.68 -3.50
C SER A 254 -31.12 -40.80 -2.69
N GLU A 255 -31.71 -42.00 -2.71
CA GLU A 255 -31.07 -43.23 -2.22
C GLU A 255 -30.11 -43.72 -3.31
N ASP A 256 -28.80 -43.61 -3.07
CA ASP A 256 -27.81 -44.32 -3.88
C ASP A 256 -28.03 -45.84 -3.70
N HIS A 257 -28.40 -46.53 -4.79
CA HIS A 257 -28.40 -48.00 -4.89
C HIS A 257 -27.03 -48.51 -5.36
#